data_AF-A0A7G9SK64-F1
#
_entry.id   AF-A0A7G9SK64-F1
#
_cell.length_a   1.000
_cell.length_b   1.000
_cell.length_c   1.000
_cell.angle_alpha   90.00
_cell.angle_beta   90.00
_cell.angle_gamma   90.00
#
_symmetry.space_group_name_H-M   'P 1'
#
loop_
_entity.id
_entity.type
_entity.pdbx_description
1 polymer ?
#
loop_
_entity_poly.entity_id
_entity_poly.type
_entity_poly.pdbx_seq_one_letter_code
_entity_poly.pdbx_strand_id
1 'polypeptide(L)'
;MNAYDEPRGWSRSRAAAILDKAESFYLRVLRAVILVIATLLLVYAAWLAASSAYKISKSPESVVEEEAVVAPDELTDAQMPTTQTSPSKTANGPRVNPSQNAFYSSFVDRYYSLYRSAFEPYRQREDKQLSKAEFDGAYVNTAARQEAIRKGELNFDNDRKDLETLLTVMTEAAAKPDTIQRLKRYQAARKVPVKERVQRSRTTMQQGWDSTSTACENWYETPMGCPAQRAVEVPYTETITTMQYPEGTQSHTQIFRAFQDRFFELLEQRRNANASKAEADRQSILSGIAEGQLSLMTALQILGAFLVLMFFFLLIAIERHQRKLAGERLLSTTEEVAA
;
A
#
# COMPACT_ATOMS: atom_id res chain seq x y z
N MET A 1 -32.46 105.23 -14.19
CA MET A 1 -31.03 104.86 -14.43
C MET A 1 -30.56 104.18 -13.14
N ASN A 2 -29.73 103.13 -13.23
CA ASN A 2 -29.53 102.10 -12.19
C ASN A 2 -30.81 101.24 -12.03
N ALA A 3 -30.93 99.96 -12.41
CA ALA A 3 -30.02 98.90 -12.88
C ALA A 3 -29.16 98.19 -11.81
N TYR A 4 -29.17 96.84 -11.87
CA TYR A 4 -28.47 95.84 -11.02
C TYR A 4 -28.95 95.72 -9.55
N ASP A 5 -28.94 94.57 -8.85
CA ASP A 5 -29.03 93.12 -9.18
C ASP A 5 -29.18 92.31 -7.84
N GLU A 6 -29.23 90.97 -7.67
CA GLU A 6 -29.25 89.77 -8.54
C GLU A 6 -29.96 88.58 -7.82
N PRO A 7 -30.87 87.80 -8.46
CA PRO A 7 -31.60 86.69 -7.82
C PRO A 7 -30.81 85.37 -7.72
N ARG A 8 -29.65 85.37 -7.02
CA ARG A 8 -28.73 84.21 -6.87
C ARG A 8 -29.24 82.99 -6.04
N GLY A 9 -30.55 82.82 -5.89
CA GLY A 9 -31.13 81.72 -5.09
C GLY A 9 -31.33 80.39 -5.82
N TRP A 10 -31.60 80.40 -7.13
CA TRP A 10 -32.31 79.28 -7.78
C TRP A 10 -31.45 78.15 -8.35
N SER A 11 -30.14 78.37 -8.53
CA SER A 11 -29.22 77.34 -9.06
C SER A 11 -28.74 76.36 -7.98
N ARG A 12 -28.47 76.86 -6.76
CA ARG A 12 -27.96 76.05 -5.63
C ARG A 12 -28.94 74.97 -5.18
N SER A 13 -30.24 75.27 -5.12
CA SER A 13 -31.27 74.30 -4.75
C SER A 13 -31.43 73.18 -5.77
N ARG A 14 -31.30 73.47 -7.07
CA ARG A 14 -31.30 72.44 -8.13
C ARG A 14 -30.04 71.56 -8.07
N ALA A 15 -28.88 72.13 -7.79
CA ALA A 15 -27.64 71.36 -7.61
C ALA A 15 -27.74 70.40 -6.41
N ALA A 16 -28.24 70.89 -5.26
CA ALA A 16 -28.49 70.07 -4.08
C ALA A 16 -29.47 68.92 -4.37
N ALA A 17 -30.61 69.21 -5.00
CA ALA A 17 -31.61 68.20 -5.34
C ALA A 17 -31.12 67.13 -6.35
N ILE A 18 -30.10 67.43 -7.16
CA ILE A 18 -29.44 66.43 -8.03
C ILE A 18 -28.44 65.59 -7.23
N LEU A 19 -27.69 66.21 -6.30
CA LEU A 19 -26.79 65.53 -5.36
C LEU A 19 -27.56 64.54 -4.46
N ASP A 20 -28.63 64.97 -3.80
CA ASP A 20 -29.51 64.08 -3.00
C ASP A 20 -30.00 62.88 -3.82
N LYS A 21 -30.36 63.12 -5.08
CA LYS A 21 -30.89 62.08 -5.97
C LYS A 21 -29.80 61.08 -6.35
N ALA A 22 -28.59 61.56 -6.66
CA ALA A 22 -27.41 60.73 -6.93
C ALA A 22 -26.97 59.94 -5.69
N GLU A 23 -26.94 60.55 -4.51
CA GLU A 23 -26.64 59.89 -3.23
C GLU A 23 -27.69 58.80 -2.92
N SER A 24 -28.98 59.11 -3.04
CA SER A 24 -30.06 58.13 -2.82
C SER A 24 -30.05 56.96 -3.82
N PHE A 25 -29.42 57.14 -4.99
CA PHE A 25 -29.21 56.08 -5.98
C PHE A 25 -27.96 55.27 -5.65
N TYR A 26 -26.84 55.93 -5.34
CA TYR A 26 -25.60 55.29 -4.90
C TYR A 26 -25.82 54.41 -3.67
N LEU A 27 -26.52 54.91 -2.64
CA LEU A 27 -26.88 54.15 -1.45
C LEU A 27 -27.80 52.94 -1.75
N ARG A 28 -28.64 53.02 -2.79
CA ARG A 28 -29.45 51.88 -3.25
C ARG A 28 -28.60 50.83 -3.96
N VAL A 29 -27.72 51.23 -4.87
CA VAL A 29 -26.80 50.32 -5.59
C VAL A 29 -25.84 49.66 -4.61
N LEU A 30 -25.22 50.43 -3.70
CA LEU A 30 -24.33 49.92 -2.66
C LEU A 30 -25.04 48.91 -1.74
N ARG A 31 -26.28 49.18 -1.32
CA ARG A 31 -27.08 48.22 -0.54
C ARG A 31 -27.41 46.95 -1.32
N ALA A 32 -27.71 47.05 -2.62
CA ALA A 32 -27.97 45.89 -3.47
C ALA A 32 -26.72 45.03 -3.67
N VAL A 33 -25.56 45.65 -3.91
CA VAL A 33 -24.27 44.95 -4.03
C VAL A 33 -23.90 44.25 -2.72
N ILE A 34 -24.06 44.91 -1.57
CA ILE A 34 -23.83 44.29 -0.24
C ILE A 34 -24.77 43.10 -0.02
N LEU A 35 -26.05 43.20 -0.41
CA LEU A 35 -26.99 42.07 -0.34
C LEU A 35 -26.55 40.89 -1.19
N VAL A 36 -26.14 41.11 -2.45
CA VAL A 36 -25.65 40.04 -3.34
C VAL A 36 -24.40 39.37 -2.77
N ILE A 37 -23.43 40.15 -2.28
CA ILE A 37 -22.21 39.62 -1.65
C ILE A 37 -22.56 38.79 -0.39
N ALA A 38 -23.47 39.29 0.45
CA ALA A 38 -23.92 38.56 1.64
C ALA A 38 -24.65 37.25 1.30
N THR A 39 -25.51 37.24 0.26
CA THR A 39 -26.16 36.01 -0.22
C THR A 39 -25.13 35.00 -0.73
N LEU A 40 -24.13 35.43 -1.50
CA LEU A 40 -23.05 34.55 -1.97
C LEU A 40 -22.22 33.98 -0.82
N LEU A 41 -21.90 34.78 0.20
CA LEU A 41 -21.19 34.32 1.40
C LEU A 41 -22.00 33.29 2.20
N LEU A 42 -23.33 33.46 2.31
CA LEU A 42 -24.20 32.49 2.97
C LEU A 42 -24.31 31.17 2.18
N VAL A 43 -24.42 31.23 0.85
CA VAL A 43 -24.42 30.03 -0.01
C VAL A 43 -23.08 29.29 0.10
N TYR A 44 -21.97 30.02 0.12
CA TYR A 44 -20.64 29.44 0.32
C TYR A 44 -20.47 28.81 1.70
N ALA A 45 -20.91 29.48 2.77
CA ALA A 45 -20.88 28.92 4.13
C ALA A 45 -21.76 27.66 4.27
N ALA A 46 -22.93 27.62 3.62
CA ALA A 46 -23.79 26.44 3.59
C ALA A 46 -23.14 25.27 2.83
N TRP A 47 -22.47 25.55 1.70
CA TRP A 47 -21.70 24.56 0.94
C TRP A 47 -20.52 24.00 1.76
N LEU A 48 -19.76 24.86 2.45
CA LEU A 48 -18.71 24.42 3.35
C LEU A 48 -19.27 23.55 4.47
N ALA A 49 -20.35 23.97 5.16
CA ALA A 49 -20.95 23.19 6.24
C ALA A 49 -21.44 21.79 5.76
N ALA A 50 -22.08 21.72 4.60
CA ALA A 50 -22.56 20.44 4.04
C ALA A 50 -21.40 19.51 3.60
N SER A 51 -20.38 20.04 2.92
CA SER A 51 -19.22 19.27 2.49
C SER A 51 -18.33 18.84 3.67
N SER A 52 -18.19 19.69 4.70
CA SER A 52 -17.59 19.33 5.98
C SER A 52 -18.33 18.20 6.68
N ALA A 53 -19.66 18.30 6.82
CA ALA A 53 -20.47 17.26 7.46
C ALA A 53 -20.32 15.92 6.73
N TYR A 54 -20.32 15.92 5.40
CA TYR A 54 -20.07 14.73 4.60
C TYR A 54 -18.66 14.14 4.84
N LYS A 55 -17.60 14.96 4.82
CA LYS A 55 -16.23 14.50 5.11
C LYS A 55 -16.11 13.91 6.53
N ILE A 56 -16.69 14.56 7.53
CA ILE A 56 -16.67 14.14 8.94
C ILE A 56 -17.50 12.87 9.17
N SER A 57 -18.54 12.61 8.35
CA SER A 57 -19.41 11.43 8.49
C SER A 57 -18.75 10.08 8.13
N LYS A 58 -17.57 10.08 7.50
CA LYS A 58 -16.84 8.86 7.15
C LYS A 58 -16.01 8.38 8.33
N SER A 59 -16.20 7.12 8.77
CA SER A 59 -15.32 6.50 9.77
C SER A 59 -14.11 5.84 9.08
N PRO A 60 -12.86 6.06 9.54
CA PRO A 60 -11.70 5.32 9.06
C PRO A 60 -11.79 3.83 9.40
N GLU A 61 -12.52 3.45 10.45
CA GLU A 61 -12.74 2.06 10.86
C GLU A 61 -13.64 1.29 9.88
N SER A 62 -14.35 1.98 8.98
CA SER A 62 -15.16 1.34 7.94
C SER A 62 -14.35 0.80 6.74
N VAL A 63 -13.04 1.07 6.69
CA VAL A 63 -12.15 0.57 5.63
C VAL A 63 -11.70 -0.85 5.97
N VAL A 64 -12.44 -1.82 5.43
CA VAL A 64 -12.11 -3.26 5.47
C VAL A 64 -11.07 -3.56 4.38
N GLU A 65 -10.08 -4.39 4.70
CA GLU A 65 -9.08 -4.86 3.74
C GLU A 65 -9.68 -5.90 2.79
N GLU A 66 -9.42 -5.75 1.48
CA GLU A 66 -9.89 -6.68 0.45
C GLU A 66 -9.20 -8.06 0.61
N GLU A 67 -9.94 -9.17 0.53
CA GLU A 67 -9.35 -10.51 0.63
C GLU A 67 -8.41 -10.79 -0.57
N ALA A 68 -7.21 -11.29 -0.27
CA ALA A 68 -6.20 -11.60 -1.28
C ALA A 68 -6.50 -12.92 -2.01
N VAL A 69 -7.01 -12.83 -3.23
CA VAL A 69 -7.29 -13.98 -4.12
C VAL A 69 -6.11 -14.22 -5.07
N VAL A 70 -5.79 -15.48 -5.37
CA VAL A 70 -4.79 -15.88 -6.38
C VAL A 70 -5.48 -16.74 -7.44
N ALA A 71 -5.30 -16.43 -8.72
CA ALA A 71 -5.97 -17.13 -9.81
C ALA A 71 -5.11 -18.29 -10.37
N PRO A 72 -5.69 -19.41 -10.83
CA PRO A 72 -4.91 -20.58 -11.27
C PRO A 72 -4.14 -20.38 -12.58
N ASP A 73 -4.41 -19.31 -13.34
CA ASP A 73 -3.63 -18.92 -14.53
C ASP A 73 -2.26 -18.31 -14.15
N GLU A 74 -2.14 -17.76 -12.94
CA GLU A 74 -0.95 -17.04 -12.50
C GLU A 74 0.15 -17.99 -11.98
N LEU A 75 -0.16 -19.29 -11.88
CA LEU A 75 0.76 -20.35 -11.48
C LEU A 75 1.39 -21.07 -12.68
N THR A 76 0.70 -21.18 -13.82
CA THR A 76 1.14 -22.04 -14.93
C THR A 76 2.47 -21.61 -15.56
N ASP A 77 2.75 -20.31 -15.53
CA ASP A 77 3.99 -19.70 -16.03
C ASP A 77 5.15 -19.72 -15.01
N ALA A 78 4.88 -20.05 -13.74
CA ALA A 78 5.86 -20.00 -12.67
C ALA A 78 7.10 -20.85 -13.00
N GLN A 79 8.30 -20.33 -12.79
CA GLN A 79 9.56 -21.05 -12.94
C GLN A 79 10.26 -21.09 -11.58
N MET A 80 10.95 -22.18 -11.23
CA MET A 80 11.55 -22.28 -9.90
C MET A 80 12.71 -21.27 -9.75
N PRO A 81 12.70 -20.41 -8.72
CA PRO A 81 13.82 -19.53 -8.43
C PRO A 81 15.03 -20.32 -7.90
N THR A 82 16.22 -19.73 -7.99
CA THR A 82 17.47 -20.36 -7.51
C THR A 82 17.39 -20.60 -5.99
N THR A 83 17.54 -21.87 -5.60
CA THR A 83 17.08 -22.40 -4.31
C THR A 83 17.64 -21.71 -3.07
N GLN A 84 16.77 -21.18 -2.20
CA GLN A 84 17.06 -21.09 -0.77
C GLN A 84 16.48 -22.32 -0.06
N THR A 85 17.30 -23.01 0.75
CA THR A 85 16.87 -24.20 1.52
C THR A 85 17.02 -23.91 3.01
N SER A 86 15.92 -23.54 3.67
CA SER A 86 15.91 -23.33 5.12
C SER A 86 15.92 -24.67 5.87
N PRO A 87 16.91 -24.96 6.73
CA PRO A 87 16.98 -26.22 7.46
C PRO A 87 15.96 -26.27 8.60
N SER A 88 14.99 -27.18 8.53
CA SER A 88 14.01 -27.40 9.60
C SER A 88 14.67 -28.10 10.79
N LYS A 89 14.66 -27.48 11.98
CA LYS A 89 15.04 -28.11 13.24
C LYS A 89 13.80 -28.65 13.95
N THR A 90 13.69 -29.97 14.08
CA THR A 90 12.65 -30.61 14.88
C THR A 90 12.82 -30.27 16.37
N ALA A 91 11.84 -29.59 16.95
CA ALA A 91 11.79 -29.27 18.38
C ALA A 91 10.72 -30.12 19.07
N ASN A 92 11.11 -30.92 20.06
CA ASN A 92 10.16 -31.67 20.90
C ASN A 92 9.52 -30.72 21.93
N GLY A 93 8.37 -30.15 21.58
CA GLY A 93 7.56 -29.25 22.42
C GLY A 93 6.31 -29.92 23.03
N PRO A 94 5.63 -29.26 23.99
CA PRO A 94 4.44 -29.80 24.65
C PRO A 94 3.20 -29.90 23.73
N ARG A 95 2.22 -30.68 24.19
CA ARG A 95 1.03 -31.17 23.44
C ARG A 95 0.44 -30.19 22.41
N VAL A 96 0.63 -30.52 21.14
CA VAL A 96 -0.08 -29.92 19.99
C VAL A 96 -1.59 -30.13 20.12
N ASN A 97 -2.39 -29.14 19.71
CA ASN A 97 -3.84 -29.22 19.72
C ASN A 97 -4.33 -30.34 18.76
N PRO A 98 -5.14 -31.33 19.24
CA PRO A 98 -5.62 -32.43 18.40
C PRO A 98 -6.36 -32.01 17.13
N SER A 99 -7.10 -30.90 17.14
CA SER A 99 -7.82 -30.43 15.93
C SER A 99 -6.88 -29.88 14.86
N GLN A 100 -5.81 -29.19 15.26
CA GLN A 100 -4.76 -28.70 14.34
C GLN A 100 -4.01 -29.89 13.73
N ASN A 101 -3.64 -30.89 14.54
CA ASN A 101 -3.04 -32.14 14.06
C ASN A 101 -3.94 -32.87 13.05
N ALA A 102 -5.23 -33.01 13.35
CA ALA A 102 -6.20 -33.64 12.46
C ALA A 102 -6.34 -32.89 11.13
N PHE A 103 -6.41 -31.55 11.18
CA PHE A 103 -6.43 -30.70 9.99
C PHE A 103 -5.20 -30.93 9.11
N TYR A 104 -3.99 -30.72 9.64
CA TYR A 104 -2.77 -30.85 8.84
C TYR A 104 -2.58 -32.26 8.27
N SER A 105 -2.87 -33.31 9.04
CA SER A 105 -2.82 -34.69 8.54
C SER A 105 -3.75 -34.88 7.33
N SER A 106 -5.01 -34.43 7.46
CA SER A 106 -6.02 -34.49 6.38
C SER A 106 -5.68 -33.60 5.18
N PHE A 107 -4.94 -32.52 5.40
CA PHE A 107 -4.46 -31.63 4.34
C PHE A 107 -3.32 -32.30 3.56
N VAL A 108 -2.32 -32.83 4.26
CA VAL A 108 -1.21 -33.58 3.64
C VAL A 108 -1.74 -34.78 2.87
N ASP A 109 -2.76 -35.51 3.35
CA ASP A 109 -3.39 -36.60 2.57
C ASP A 109 -3.99 -36.12 1.25
N ARG A 110 -4.80 -35.04 1.27
CA ARG A 110 -5.43 -34.48 0.06
C ARG A 110 -4.40 -33.91 -0.92
N TYR A 111 -3.44 -33.14 -0.41
CA TYR A 111 -2.43 -32.45 -1.23
C TYR A 111 -1.38 -33.42 -1.80
N TYR A 112 -1.01 -34.48 -1.05
CA TYR A 112 -0.22 -35.59 -1.57
C TYR A 112 -1.02 -36.40 -2.60
N SER A 113 -2.33 -36.60 -2.41
CA SER A 113 -3.19 -37.27 -3.40
C SER A 113 -3.28 -36.48 -4.72
N LEU A 114 -3.35 -35.15 -4.67
CA LEU A 114 -3.24 -34.28 -5.85
C LEU A 114 -1.88 -34.47 -6.56
N TYR A 115 -0.78 -34.39 -5.82
CA TYR A 115 0.56 -34.63 -6.37
C TYR A 115 0.69 -36.01 -7.02
N ARG A 116 0.20 -37.07 -6.35
CA ARG A 116 0.23 -38.46 -6.85
C ARG A 116 -0.66 -38.69 -8.07
N SER A 117 -1.76 -37.97 -8.22
CA SER A 117 -2.70 -38.15 -9.33
C SER A 117 -2.36 -37.30 -10.55
N ALA A 118 -1.86 -36.07 -10.36
CA ALA A 118 -1.61 -35.14 -11.46
C ALA A 118 -0.12 -34.99 -11.87
N PHE A 119 0.84 -35.16 -10.95
CA PHE A 119 2.26 -34.87 -11.20
C PHE A 119 3.12 -36.14 -11.26
N GLU A 120 2.93 -37.07 -10.31
CA GLU A 120 3.67 -38.34 -10.25
C GLU A 120 3.56 -39.22 -11.53
N PRO A 121 2.45 -39.25 -12.31
CA PRO A 121 2.39 -40.03 -13.55
C PRO A 121 3.39 -39.58 -14.63
N TYR A 122 3.93 -38.37 -14.52
CA TYR A 122 4.91 -37.80 -15.46
C TYR A 122 6.37 -37.93 -14.96
N ARG A 123 6.57 -38.63 -13.83
CA ARG A 123 7.89 -38.95 -13.24
C ARG A 123 8.75 -39.77 -14.20
N GLN A 124 10.04 -39.44 -14.32
CA GLN A 124 11.01 -40.30 -15.02
C GLN A 124 11.46 -41.47 -14.13
N ARG A 125 11.87 -42.59 -14.72
CA ARG A 125 12.21 -43.82 -13.96
C ARG A 125 13.29 -43.62 -12.90
N GLU A 126 14.19 -42.68 -13.16
CA GLU A 126 15.35 -42.30 -12.35
C GLU A 126 15.05 -41.24 -11.27
N ASP A 127 13.87 -40.61 -11.30
CA ASP A 127 13.45 -39.67 -10.26
C ASP A 127 13.09 -40.42 -8.98
N LYS A 128 13.50 -39.88 -7.82
CA LYS A 128 13.04 -40.38 -6.53
C LYS A 128 11.52 -40.20 -6.39
N GLN A 129 10.82 -41.31 -6.14
CA GLN A 129 9.44 -41.26 -5.66
C GLN A 129 9.43 -40.77 -4.21
N LEU A 130 8.65 -39.74 -3.92
CA LEU A 130 8.51 -39.19 -2.57
C LEU A 130 7.50 -40.01 -1.76
N SER A 131 7.82 -40.37 -0.52
CA SER A 131 6.83 -40.84 0.45
C SER A 131 6.00 -39.68 1.00
N LYS A 132 4.83 -39.96 1.62
CA LYS A 132 3.97 -38.92 2.24
C LYS A 132 4.73 -38.04 3.24
N ALA A 133 5.63 -38.63 4.04
CA ALA A 133 6.42 -37.90 5.04
C ALA A 133 7.48 -36.99 4.41
N GLU A 134 8.11 -37.42 3.31
CA GLU A 134 9.05 -36.59 2.56
C GLU A 134 8.33 -35.49 1.77
N PHE A 135 7.12 -35.76 1.28
CA PHE A 135 6.26 -34.76 0.66
C PHE A 135 5.79 -33.70 1.66
N ASP A 136 5.35 -34.09 2.87
CA ASP A 136 5.08 -33.13 3.96
C ASP A 136 6.31 -32.26 4.22
N GLY A 137 7.45 -32.86 4.56
CA GLY A 137 8.69 -32.13 4.85
C GLY A 137 9.21 -31.25 3.71
N ALA A 138 8.88 -31.56 2.45
CA ALA A 138 9.31 -30.80 1.28
C ALA A 138 8.32 -29.71 0.79
N TYR A 139 7.05 -29.74 1.21
CA TYR A 139 6.01 -28.87 0.66
C TYR A 139 5.09 -28.23 1.72
N VAL A 140 4.55 -29.00 2.65
CA VAL A 140 3.62 -28.49 3.68
C VAL A 140 4.37 -28.05 4.93
N ASN A 141 5.39 -28.81 5.32
CA ASN A 141 6.24 -28.67 6.50
C ASN A 141 5.40 -28.52 7.79
N THR A 142 4.50 -29.49 8.01
CA THR A 142 3.53 -29.50 9.11
C THR A 142 4.18 -29.23 10.47
N ALA A 143 5.34 -29.85 10.74
CA ALA A 143 6.07 -29.64 11.99
C ALA A 143 6.50 -28.18 12.21
N ALA A 144 6.96 -27.48 11.15
CA ALA A 144 7.34 -26.08 11.25
C ALA A 144 6.13 -25.14 11.36
N ARG A 145 5.01 -25.42 10.66
CA ARG A 145 3.78 -24.62 10.80
C ARG A 145 3.19 -24.74 12.21
N GLN A 146 3.15 -25.95 12.78
CA GLN A 146 2.74 -26.16 14.17
C GLN A 146 3.66 -25.46 15.17
N GLU A 147 4.97 -25.45 14.93
CA GLU A 147 5.93 -24.72 15.77
C GLU A 147 5.73 -23.19 15.68
N ALA A 148 5.49 -22.65 14.48
CA ALA A 148 5.18 -21.24 14.29
C ALA A 148 3.89 -20.83 15.01
N ILE A 149 2.83 -21.65 14.91
CA ILE A 149 1.57 -21.47 15.68
C ILE A 149 1.84 -21.51 17.18
N ARG A 150 2.66 -22.46 17.66
CA ARG A 150 2.99 -22.61 19.10
C ARG A 150 3.68 -21.38 19.70
N LYS A 151 4.37 -20.59 18.88
CA LYS A 151 5.00 -19.32 19.28
C LYS A 151 4.15 -18.07 19.02
N GLY A 152 3.05 -18.19 18.25
CA GLY A 152 2.28 -17.05 17.74
C GLY A 152 2.88 -16.39 16.49
N GLU A 153 3.90 -17.00 15.84
CA GLU A 153 4.45 -16.55 14.57
C GLU A 153 3.48 -16.77 13.39
N LEU A 154 2.49 -17.66 13.55
CA LEU A 154 1.52 -18.04 12.52
C LEU A 154 0.11 -18.17 13.11
N ASN A 155 -0.90 -17.59 12.45
CA ASN A 155 -2.30 -17.74 12.84
C ASN A 155 -2.92 -18.97 12.15
N PHE A 156 -3.42 -19.93 12.94
CA PHE A 156 -3.98 -21.19 12.42
C PHE A 156 -5.19 -21.02 11.50
N ASP A 157 -6.08 -20.05 11.76
CA ASP A 157 -7.30 -19.87 10.95
C ASP A 157 -6.99 -19.23 9.59
N ASN A 158 -6.00 -18.33 9.55
CA ASN A 158 -5.47 -17.80 8.30
C ASN A 158 -4.69 -18.88 7.53
N ASP A 159 -3.77 -19.60 8.18
CA ASP A 159 -3.01 -20.70 7.55
C ASP A 159 -3.93 -21.79 6.98
N ARG A 160 -5.01 -22.12 7.71
CA ARG A 160 -6.07 -23.03 7.26
C ARG A 160 -6.77 -22.54 6.01
N LYS A 161 -7.19 -21.27 5.95
CA LYS A 161 -7.77 -20.66 4.74
C LYS A 161 -6.79 -20.71 3.57
N ASP A 162 -5.54 -20.35 3.81
CA ASP A 162 -4.49 -20.26 2.79
C ASP A 162 -4.17 -21.62 2.18
N LEU A 163 -4.11 -22.67 3.02
CA LEU A 163 -3.85 -24.04 2.57
C LEU A 163 -5.04 -24.63 1.79
N GLU A 164 -6.29 -24.43 2.23
CA GLU A 164 -7.47 -24.87 1.44
C GLU A 164 -7.57 -24.11 0.10
N THR A 165 -7.20 -22.84 0.08
CA THR A 165 -7.11 -22.03 -1.15
C THR A 165 -6.00 -22.55 -2.06
N LEU A 166 -4.80 -22.81 -1.52
CA LEU A 166 -3.68 -23.43 -2.24
C LEU A 166 -4.10 -24.76 -2.86
N LEU A 167 -4.73 -25.66 -2.11
CA LEU A 167 -5.19 -26.96 -2.64
C LEU A 167 -6.17 -26.79 -3.79
N THR A 168 -7.09 -25.83 -3.71
CA THR A 168 -8.07 -25.54 -4.77
C THR A 168 -7.38 -25.01 -6.03
N VAL A 169 -6.60 -23.92 -5.89
CA VAL A 169 -5.90 -23.28 -7.01
C VAL A 169 -4.84 -24.22 -7.64
N MET A 170 -4.15 -25.03 -6.85
CA MET A 170 -3.22 -26.07 -7.34
C MET A 170 -3.95 -27.19 -8.08
N THR A 171 -5.15 -27.59 -7.64
CA THR A 171 -5.95 -28.61 -8.35
C THR A 171 -6.37 -28.11 -9.73
N GLU A 172 -6.84 -26.87 -9.81
CA GLU A 172 -7.23 -26.23 -11.06
C GLU A 172 -6.03 -26.00 -11.99
N ALA A 173 -4.91 -25.47 -11.48
CA ALA A 173 -3.68 -25.26 -12.24
C ALA A 173 -3.07 -26.58 -12.75
N ALA A 174 -3.18 -27.68 -11.97
CA ALA A 174 -2.72 -29.01 -12.37
C ALA A 174 -3.50 -29.58 -13.56
N ALA A 175 -4.79 -29.25 -13.68
CA ALA A 175 -5.65 -29.71 -14.77
C ALA A 175 -5.45 -28.95 -16.10
N LYS A 176 -4.68 -27.85 -16.11
CA LYS A 176 -4.56 -26.99 -17.29
C LYS A 176 -3.75 -27.61 -18.44
N PRO A 177 -4.12 -27.36 -19.71
CA PRO A 177 -3.43 -27.89 -20.88
C PRO A 177 -1.92 -27.60 -20.88
N ASP A 178 -1.51 -26.40 -20.47
CA ASP A 178 -0.11 -25.97 -20.47
C ASP A 178 0.71 -26.68 -19.40
N THR A 179 0.15 -26.89 -18.20
CA THR A 179 0.75 -27.73 -17.15
C THR A 179 0.93 -29.16 -17.65
N ILE A 180 -0.11 -29.74 -18.26
CA ILE A 180 -0.07 -31.09 -18.84
C ILE A 180 0.98 -31.17 -19.97
N GLN A 181 1.09 -30.14 -20.82
CA GLN A 181 2.10 -30.09 -21.89
C GLN A 181 3.52 -29.92 -21.33
N ARG A 182 3.70 -29.15 -20.25
CA ARG A 182 4.97 -28.95 -19.54
C ARG A 182 5.44 -30.25 -18.86
N LEU A 183 4.52 -30.97 -18.22
CA LEU A 183 4.76 -32.30 -17.63
C LEU A 183 5.06 -33.36 -18.70
N LYS A 184 4.36 -33.36 -19.84
CA LYS A 184 4.65 -34.24 -20.97
C LYS A 184 6.00 -33.93 -21.64
N ARG A 185 6.36 -32.64 -21.77
CA ARG A 185 7.70 -32.21 -22.22
C ARG A 185 8.78 -32.77 -21.30
N TYR A 186 8.59 -32.69 -19.98
CA TYR A 186 9.51 -33.30 -19.02
C TYR A 186 9.59 -34.82 -19.15
N GLN A 187 8.46 -35.52 -19.22
CA GLN A 187 8.42 -36.99 -19.33
C GLN A 187 9.09 -37.50 -20.61
N ALA A 188 9.03 -36.74 -21.71
CA ALA A 188 9.67 -37.06 -22.99
C ALA A 188 11.13 -36.58 -23.11
N ALA A 189 11.57 -35.66 -22.23
CA ALA A 189 12.92 -35.11 -22.28
C ALA A 189 13.98 -36.18 -22.01
N ARG A 190 15.14 -36.05 -22.66
CA ARG A 190 16.31 -36.90 -22.43
C ARG A 190 17.46 -36.05 -21.93
N LYS A 191 18.22 -36.57 -20.96
CA LYS A 191 19.44 -35.91 -20.51
C LYS A 191 20.47 -35.82 -21.63
N VAL A 192 21.08 -34.66 -21.78
CA VAL A 192 22.14 -34.34 -22.74
C VAL A 192 23.45 -34.05 -22.01
N PRO A 193 24.62 -34.36 -22.61
CA PRO A 193 25.92 -34.07 -22.00
C PRO A 193 26.25 -32.58 -22.12
N VAL A 194 26.03 -31.83 -21.03
CA VAL A 194 26.42 -30.42 -20.91
C VAL A 194 27.87 -30.35 -20.41
N LYS A 195 28.71 -29.55 -21.08
CA LYS A 195 30.12 -29.33 -20.71
C LYS A 195 30.27 -28.00 -19.99
N GLU A 196 30.58 -28.06 -18.71
CA GLU A 196 30.77 -26.89 -17.86
C GLU A 196 32.26 -26.72 -17.50
N ARG A 197 32.75 -25.47 -17.50
CA ARG A 197 34.11 -25.13 -17.07
C ARG A 197 34.10 -24.68 -15.62
N VAL A 198 34.40 -25.60 -14.72
CA VAL A 198 34.47 -25.32 -13.28
C VAL A 198 35.90 -24.91 -12.93
N GLN A 199 36.05 -23.79 -12.22
CA GLN A 199 37.32 -23.46 -11.57
C GLN A 199 37.47 -24.29 -10.31
N ARG A 200 38.61 -24.97 -10.17
CA ARG A 200 39.00 -25.74 -9.00
C ARG A 200 40.39 -25.30 -8.58
N SER A 201 40.70 -25.43 -7.30
CA SER A 201 42.06 -25.26 -6.80
C SER A 201 42.73 -26.61 -6.58
N ARG A 202 44.07 -26.64 -6.70
CA ARG A 202 44.89 -27.76 -6.23
C ARG A 202 46.11 -27.23 -5.49
N THR A 203 46.38 -27.83 -4.33
CA THR A 203 47.62 -27.59 -3.60
C THR A 203 48.79 -28.23 -4.37
N THR A 204 49.76 -27.40 -4.76
CA THR A 204 50.99 -27.83 -5.43
C THR A 204 52.18 -27.43 -4.58
N MET A 205 53.09 -28.35 -4.29
CA MET A 205 54.36 -27.98 -3.66
C MET A 205 55.22 -27.22 -4.67
N GLN A 206 55.52 -25.97 -4.37
CA GLN A 206 56.45 -25.14 -5.15
C GLN A 206 57.67 -24.82 -4.30
N GLN A 207 58.86 -24.89 -4.90
CA GLN A 207 60.04 -24.28 -4.29
C GLN A 207 59.87 -22.76 -4.27
N GLY A 208 60.17 -22.16 -3.13
CA GLY A 208 60.18 -20.71 -2.94
C GLY A 208 61.21 -20.33 -1.89
N TRP A 209 61.54 -19.04 -1.83
CA TRP A 209 62.36 -18.53 -0.73
C TRP A 209 61.49 -18.37 0.52
N ASP A 210 61.94 -18.93 1.64
CA ASP A 210 61.36 -18.73 2.96
C ASP A 210 62.39 -18.00 3.84
N SER A 211 62.12 -16.70 4.08
CA SER A 211 62.98 -15.82 4.88
C SER A 211 62.95 -16.10 6.38
N THR A 212 62.22 -17.13 6.82
CA THR A 212 62.16 -17.58 8.22
C THR A 212 62.77 -18.97 8.43
N SER A 213 63.11 -19.68 7.35
CA SER A 213 63.68 -21.01 7.42
C SER A 213 65.19 -20.97 7.68
N THR A 214 65.64 -21.77 8.66
CA THR A 214 67.05 -21.93 9.06
C THR A 214 67.64 -23.29 8.65
N ALA A 215 66.94 -24.02 7.76
CA ALA A 215 67.21 -25.43 7.44
C ALA A 215 68.40 -25.68 6.48
N CYS A 216 69.19 -24.65 6.16
CA CYS A 216 70.30 -24.69 5.21
C CYS A 216 71.51 -23.92 5.78
N GLU A 217 72.72 -24.30 5.40
CA GLU A 217 73.96 -23.90 6.11
C GLU A 217 74.17 -22.36 6.14
N ASN A 218 73.89 -21.66 5.04
CA ASN A 218 74.11 -20.22 4.88
C ASN A 218 72.85 -19.36 5.12
N TRP A 219 71.87 -19.84 5.90
CA TRP A 219 70.55 -19.18 6.04
C TRP A 219 70.57 -17.71 6.51
N TYR A 220 71.66 -17.29 7.13
CA TYR A 220 71.88 -15.94 7.67
C TYR A 220 72.47 -14.95 6.65
N GLU A 221 72.89 -15.41 5.47
CA GLU A 221 73.46 -14.57 4.41
C GLU A 221 72.36 -13.92 3.56
N THR A 222 72.63 -12.77 2.92
CA THR A 222 71.60 -12.03 2.16
C THR A 222 71.36 -12.63 0.77
N PRO A 223 70.11 -12.94 0.36
CA PRO A 223 68.85 -12.76 1.08
C PRO A 223 68.66 -13.80 2.18
N MET A 224 68.35 -13.37 3.41
CA MET A 224 68.20 -14.29 4.56
C MET A 224 67.06 -15.27 4.35
N GLY A 225 67.25 -16.53 4.78
CA GLY A 225 66.29 -17.63 4.65
C GLY A 225 66.87 -18.87 3.98
N CYS A 226 65.98 -19.77 3.55
CA CYS A 226 66.33 -20.96 2.77
C CYS A 226 65.35 -21.24 1.63
N PRO A 227 65.76 -22.01 0.59
CA PRO A 227 64.84 -22.58 -0.37
C PRO A 227 63.96 -23.65 0.29
N ALA A 228 62.68 -23.37 0.46
CA ALA A 228 61.70 -24.26 1.08
C ALA A 228 60.66 -24.74 0.06
N GLN A 229 60.10 -25.94 0.26
CA GLN A 229 58.88 -26.35 -0.43
C GLN A 229 57.67 -25.81 0.34
N ARG A 230 56.88 -24.95 -0.30
CA ARG A 230 55.63 -24.45 0.27
C ARG A 230 54.43 -24.95 -0.53
N ALA A 231 53.36 -25.27 0.20
CA ALA A 231 52.07 -25.59 -0.37
C ALA A 231 51.43 -24.33 -0.97
N VAL A 232 51.40 -24.22 -2.29
CA VAL A 232 50.73 -23.12 -3.01
C VAL A 232 49.41 -23.63 -3.58
N GLU A 233 48.32 -22.96 -3.28
CA GLU A 233 47.02 -23.23 -3.87
C GLU A 233 46.97 -22.61 -5.28
N VAL A 234 46.87 -23.46 -6.32
CA VAL A 234 46.90 -23.02 -7.73
C VAL A 234 45.52 -23.29 -8.36
N PRO A 235 44.84 -22.26 -8.92
CA PRO A 235 43.60 -22.45 -9.64
C PRO A 235 43.86 -23.12 -11.00
N TYR A 236 42.98 -24.04 -11.39
CA TYR A 236 42.91 -24.66 -12.72
C TYR A 236 41.46 -24.74 -13.17
N THR A 237 41.25 -24.81 -14.49
CA THR A 237 39.92 -25.04 -15.08
C THR A 237 39.78 -26.50 -15.47
N GLU A 238 38.69 -27.12 -15.02
CA GLU A 238 38.32 -28.49 -15.40
C GLU A 238 37.02 -28.44 -16.22
N THR A 239 36.98 -29.15 -17.35
CA THR A 239 35.76 -29.26 -18.16
C THR A 239 34.98 -30.49 -17.74
N ILE A 240 34.05 -30.31 -16.81
CA ILE A 240 33.21 -31.39 -16.29
C ILE A 240 32.05 -31.60 -17.27
N THR A 241 31.85 -32.84 -17.71
CA THR A 241 30.66 -33.19 -18.52
C THR A 241 29.60 -33.75 -17.59
N THR A 242 28.44 -33.11 -17.51
CA THR A 242 27.31 -33.53 -16.67
C THR A 242 26.09 -33.85 -17.52
N MET A 243 25.30 -34.85 -17.12
CA MET A 243 24.08 -35.26 -17.83
C MET A 243 22.88 -34.49 -17.29
N GLN A 244 22.57 -33.37 -17.92
CA GLN A 244 21.48 -32.46 -17.52
C GLN A 244 20.29 -32.55 -18.48
N TYR A 245 19.09 -32.19 -18.05
CA TYR A 245 17.97 -32.02 -18.98
C TYR A 245 18.18 -30.75 -19.83
N PRO A 246 17.56 -30.64 -21.03
CA PRO A 246 17.63 -29.42 -21.84
C PRO A 246 17.11 -28.20 -21.08
N GLU A 247 17.66 -27.02 -21.37
CA GLU A 247 17.27 -25.76 -20.73
C GLU A 247 15.75 -25.49 -20.82
N GLY A 248 15.18 -24.91 -19.76
CA GLY A 248 13.73 -24.73 -19.60
C GLY A 248 12.95 -26.01 -19.25
N THR A 249 13.57 -27.20 -19.26
CA THR A 249 12.93 -28.43 -18.79
C THR A 249 13.01 -28.53 -17.27
N GLN A 250 11.86 -28.60 -16.60
CA GLN A 250 11.76 -28.77 -15.14
C GLN A 250 11.02 -30.07 -14.81
N SER A 251 11.42 -30.76 -13.73
CA SER A 251 10.76 -31.99 -13.30
C SER A 251 9.38 -31.75 -12.72
N HIS A 252 8.57 -32.82 -12.65
CA HIS A 252 7.27 -32.81 -11.99
C HIS A 252 7.31 -32.25 -10.55
N THR A 253 8.33 -32.58 -9.75
CA THR A 253 8.54 -32.00 -8.40
C THR A 253 8.95 -30.53 -8.41
N GLN A 254 9.73 -30.10 -9.41
CA GLN A 254 10.15 -28.70 -9.59
C GLN A 254 8.99 -27.82 -10.06
N ILE A 255 8.13 -28.31 -10.95
CA ILE A 255 6.90 -27.62 -11.42
C ILE A 255 5.92 -27.47 -10.25
N PHE A 256 5.66 -28.55 -9.50
CA PHE A 256 4.78 -28.50 -8.32
C PHE A 256 5.30 -27.51 -7.26
N ARG A 257 6.62 -27.47 -7.03
CA ARG A 257 7.24 -26.45 -6.17
C ARG A 257 7.05 -25.04 -6.71
N ALA A 258 7.38 -24.79 -7.97
CA ALA A 258 7.27 -23.46 -8.57
C ALA A 258 5.83 -22.91 -8.51
N PHE A 259 4.82 -23.75 -8.70
CA PHE A 259 3.42 -23.35 -8.56
C PHE A 259 3.06 -22.99 -7.11
N GLN A 260 3.49 -23.80 -6.14
CA GLN A 260 3.26 -23.52 -4.71
C GLN A 260 3.98 -22.24 -4.23
N ASP A 261 5.26 -22.10 -4.58
CA ASP A 261 6.07 -20.94 -4.18
C ASP A 261 5.49 -19.66 -4.78
N ARG A 262 5.06 -19.70 -6.06
CA ARG A 262 4.37 -18.60 -6.74
C ARG A 262 3.01 -18.26 -6.12
N PHE A 263 2.26 -19.25 -5.64
CA PHE A 263 1.01 -19.00 -4.94
C PHE A 263 1.24 -18.18 -3.66
N PHE A 264 2.22 -18.57 -2.84
CA PHE A 264 2.53 -17.83 -1.61
C PHE A 264 3.11 -16.43 -1.89
N GLU A 265 3.98 -16.30 -2.90
CA GLU A 265 4.49 -15.00 -3.38
C GLU A 265 3.36 -14.04 -3.78
N LEU A 266 2.42 -14.50 -4.61
CA LEU A 266 1.27 -13.69 -5.06
C LEU A 266 0.30 -13.37 -3.92
N LEU A 267 0.09 -14.31 -2.98
CA LEU A 267 -0.76 -14.10 -1.82
C LEU A 267 -0.18 -13.05 -0.87
N GLU A 268 1.14 -13.09 -0.61
CA GLU A 268 1.84 -12.08 0.18
C GLU A 268 1.85 -10.72 -0.53
N GLN A 269 2.18 -10.68 -1.83
CA GLN A 269 2.14 -9.46 -2.62
C GLN A 269 0.77 -8.78 -2.58
N ARG A 270 -0.32 -9.56 -2.71
CA ARG A 270 -1.69 -9.04 -2.66
C ARG A 270 -2.13 -8.62 -1.26
N ARG A 271 -1.73 -9.34 -0.20
CA ARG A 271 -1.94 -8.89 1.19
C ARG A 271 -1.28 -7.53 1.45
N ASN A 272 -0.02 -7.39 1.07
CA ASN A 272 0.73 -6.16 1.27
C ASN A 272 0.15 -4.99 0.45
N ALA A 273 -0.29 -5.25 -0.79
CA ALA A 273 -0.98 -4.26 -1.61
C ALA A 273 -2.34 -3.84 -1.04
N ASN A 274 -3.17 -4.80 -0.59
CA ASN A 274 -4.51 -4.54 -0.07
C ASN A 274 -4.45 -3.84 1.30
N ALA A 275 -3.51 -4.20 2.17
CA ALA A 275 -3.24 -3.51 3.42
C ALA A 275 -2.75 -2.07 3.17
N SER A 276 -1.79 -1.86 2.28
CA SER A 276 -1.28 -0.52 1.94
C SER A 276 -2.36 0.38 1.31
N LYS A 277 -3.23 -0.19 0.47
CA LYS A 277 -4.42 0.49 -0.08
C LYS A 277 -5.39 0.90 1.03
N ALA A 278 -5.72 -0.03 1.95
CA ALA A 278 -6.60 0.26 3.08
C ALA A 278 -6.00 1.32 4.03
N GLU A 279 -4.69 1.30 4.27
CA GLU A 279 -3.99 2.35 5.02
C GLU A 279 -4.05 3.72 4.32
N ALA A 280 -3.86 3.77 3.00
CA ALA A 280 -4.00 5.00 2.21
C ALA A 280 -5.45 5.53 2.25
N ASP A 281 -6.45 4.67 2.12
CA ASP A 281 -7.86 5.03 2.23
C ASP A 281 -8.21 5.54 3.65
N ARG A 282 -7.73 4.87 4.71
CA ARG A 282 -7.84 5.32 6.11
C ARG A 282 -7.21 6.71 6.32
N GLN A 283 -6.00 6.93 5.79
CA GLN A 283 -5.33 8.23 5.84
C GLN A 283 -6.09 9.32 5.07
N SER A 284 -6.69 8.99 3.91
CA SER A 284 -7.51 9.93 3.13
C SER A 284 -8.81 10.33 3.85
N ILE A 285 -9.38 9.43 4.66
CA ILE A 285 -10.52 9.73 5.52
C ILE A 285 -10.09 10.64 6.68
N LEU A 286 -8.95 10.34 7.33
CA LEU A 286 -8.43 11.15 8.44
C LEU A 286 -8.07 12.58 8.00
N SER A 287 -7.41 12.76 6.84
CA SER A 287 -7.15 14.10 6.29
C SER A 287 -8.44 14.79 5.87
N GLY A 288 -9.40 14.06 5.28
CA GLY A 288 -10.73 14.56 4.96
C GLY A 288 -11.49 15.07 6.20
N ILE A 289 -11.44 14.35 7.33
CA ILE A 289 -12.03 14.78 8.60
C ILE A 289 -11.37 16.08 9.09
N ALA A 290 -10.04 16.19 9.05
CA ALA A 290 -9.32 17.39 9.47
C ALA A 290 -9.64 18.62 8.58
N GLU A 291 -9.63 18.46 7.25
CA GLU A 291 -10.08 19.48 6.30
C GLU A 291 -11.55 19.87 6.54
N GLY A 292 -12.40 18.89 6.86
CA GLY A 292 -13.81 19.09 7.20
C GLY A 292 -13.99 19.94 8.46
N GLN A 293 -13.23 19.66 9.53
CA GLN A 293 -13.26 20.44 10.77
C GLN A 293 -12.78 21.89 10.55
N LEU A 294 -11.69 22.08 9.80
CA LEU A 294 -11.19 23.41 9.44
C LEU A 294 -12.23 24.19 8.61
N SER A 295 -12.79 23.57 7.59
CA SER A 295 -13.81 24.17 6.72
C SER A 295 -15.11 24.51 7.47
N LEU A 296 -15.47 23.70 8.47
CA LEU A 296 -16.63 23.93 9.34
C LEU A 296 -16.40 25.13 10.28
N MET A 297 -15.19 25.25 10.85
CA MET A 297 -14.78 26.44 11.61
C MET A 297 -14.82 27.71 10.75
N THR A 298 -14.33 27.65 9.50
CA THR A 298 -14.44 28.78 8.56
C THR A 298 -15.89 29.13 8.23
N ALA A 299 -16.76 28.13 8.00
CA ALA A 299 -18.18 28.35 7.76
C ALA A 299 -18.87 29.04 8.97
N LEU A 300 -18.55 28.60 10.18
CA LEU A 300 -19.07 29.17 11.43
C LEU A 300 -18.56 30.59 11.67
N GLN A 301 -17.29 30.88 11.34
CA GLN A 301 -16.73 32.24 11.36
C GLN A 301 -17.43 33.18 10.37
N ILE A 302 -17.68 32.73 9.13
CA ILE A 302 -18.41 33.52 8.12
C ILE A 302 -19.85 33.81 8.59
N LEU A 303 -20.53 32.80 9.13
CA LEU A 303 -21.89 32.94 9.65
C LEU A 303 -21.92 33.90 10.87
N GLY A 304 -20.98 33.78 11.80
CA GLY A 304 -20.84 34.67 12.95
C GLY A 304 -20.56 36.13 12.52
N ALA A 305 -19.65 36.33 11.56
CA ALA A 305 -19.37 37.66 11.01
C ALA A 305 -20.61 38.27 10.33
N PHE A 306 -21.37 37.48 9.57
CA PHE A 306 -22.64 37.92 8.97
C PHE A 306 -23.69 38.30 10.04
N LEU A 307 -23.83 37.53 11.12
CA LEU A 307 -24.75 37.84 12.21
C LEU A 307 -24.37 39.15 12.92
N VAL A 308 -23.09 39.39 13.19
CA VAL A 308 -22.60 40.66 13.77
C VAL A 308 -22.92 41.84 12.84
N LEU A 309 -22.69 41.68 11.52
CA LEU A 309 -22.98 42.72 10.53
C LEU A 309 -24.49 43.02 10.43
N MET A 310 -25.33 41.98 10.46
CA MET A 310 -26.80 42.13 10.53
C MET A 310 -27.27 42.80 11.82
N PHE A 311 -26.65 42.47 12.96
CA PHE A 311 -26.96 43.11 14.24
C PHE A 311 -26.67 44.62 14.22
N PHE A 312 -25.53 45.05 13.66
CA PHE A 312 -25.25 46.47 13.45
C PHE A 312 -26.25 47.13 12.49
N PHE A 313 -26.66 46.46 11.40
CA PHE A 313 -27.71 46.97 10.51
C PHE A 313 -29.06 47.14 11.23
N LEU A 314 -29.42 46.23 12.14
CA LEU A 314 -30.64 46.34 12.95
C LEU A 314 -30.56 47.49 13.96
N LEU A 315 -29.43 47.68 14.64
CA LEU A 315 -29.23 48.82 15.55
C LEU A 315 -29.38 50.15 14.81
N ILE A 316 -28.74 50.32 13.66
CA ILE A 316 -28.83 51.53 12.83
C ILE A 316 -30.28 51.73 12.30
N ALA A 317 -30.99 50.66 11.96
CA ALA A 317 -32.39 50.74 11.54
C ALA A 317 -33.32 51.17 12.68
N ILE A 318 -33.13 50.62 13.88
CA ILE A 318 -33.89 51.00 15.10
C ILE A 318 -33.61 52.46 15.44
N GLU A 319 -32.35 52.88 15.48
CA GLU A 319 -31.96 54.27 15.77
C GLU A 319 -32.58 55.24 14.76
N ARG A 320 -32.50 54.93 13.45
CA ARG A 320 -33.12 55.74 12.40
C ARG A 320 -34.65 55.81 12.51
N HIS A 321 -35.30 54.74 12.97
CA HIS A 321 -36.74 54.73 13.22
C HIS A 321 -37.12 55.56 14.47
N GLN A 322 -36.35 55.44 15.55
CA GLN A 322 -36.51 56.26 16.76
C GLN A 322 -36.31 57.76 16.46
N ARG A 323 -35.27 58.13 15.69
CA ARG A 323 -35.04 59.51 15.22
C ARG A 323 -36.23 60.06 14.42
N LYS A 324 -36.90 59.23 13.60
CA LYS A 324 -38.15 59.62 12.91
C LYS A 324 -39.30 59.88 13.89
N LEU A 325 -39.61 58.91 14.75
CA LEU A 325 -40.72 59.00 15.71
C LEU A 325 -40.53 60.17 16.70
N ALA A 326 -39.29 60.51 17.05
CA ALA A 326 -38.97 61.68 17.85
C ALA A 326 -39.23 63.00 17.10
N GLY A 327 -38.87 63.08 15.81
CA GLY A 327 -39.17 64.24 14.96
C GLY A 327 -40.67 64.43 14.72
N GLU A 328 -41.40 63.35 14.48
CA GLU A 328 -42.86 63.35 14.30
C GLU A 328 -43.58 63.84 15.57
N ARG A 329 -43.14 63.40 16.76
CA ARG A 329 -43.66 63.89 18.05
C ARG A 329 -43.34 65.35 18.37
N LEU A 330 -42.17 65.85 17.94
CA LEU A 330 -41.82 67.26 18.10
C LEU A 330 -42.67 68.16 17.20
N LEU A 331 -42.98 67.72 15.98
CA LEU A 331 -43.87 68.46 15.09
C LEU A 331 -45.29 68.55 15.67
N SER A 332 -45.85 67.44 16.17
CA SER A 332 -47.20 67.47 16.77
C SER A 332 -47.29 68.37 18.00
N THR A 333 -46.26 68.41 18.86
CA THR A 333 -46.26 69.33 20.02
C THR A 333 -45.98 70.78 19.63
N THR A 334 -45.36 71.06 18.49
CA THR A 334 -45.28 72.45 17.97
C THR A 334 -46.60 72.94 17.36
N GLU A 335 -47.45 72.05 16.82
CA GLU A 335 -48.81 72.42 16.40
C GLU A 335 -49.72 72.63 17.62
N GLU A 336 -49.63 71.76 18.65
CA GLU A 336 -50.43 71.82 19.88
C GLU A 336 -50.09 73.04 20.79
N VAL A 337 -48.93 73.67 20.59
CA VAL A 337 -48.52 74.92 21.28
C VAL A 337 -48.75 76.17 20.40
N ALA A 338 -49.19 76.00 19.15
CA ALA A 338 -49.50 77.08 18.22
C ALA A 338 -51.02 77.34 18.04
N ALA A 339 -51.85 76.67 18.85
CA ALA A 339 -53.32 76.76 18.89
C ALA A 339 -53.82 77.35 20.22
#